data_AF-G1FMD8-F1
#
_entry.id   AF-G1FMD8-F1
#
_cell.length_a   1.000
_cell.length_b   1.000
_cell.length_c   1.000
_cell.angle_alpha   90.00
_cell.angle_beta   90.00
_cell.angle_gamma   90.00
#
_symmetry.space_group_name_H-M   'P 1'
#
loop_
_entity.id
_entity.type
_entity.pdbx_description
1 polymer ?
#
loop_
_entity_poly.entity_id
_entity_poly.type
_entity_poly.pdbx_seq_one_letter_code
_entity_poly.pdbx_strand_id
1 'polypeptide(L)'
;KPFITLSGTQPSNTIITWNDGGNIMESPTLTVLASDFVARYLTIQNTFGSEGRAVALRVSGDRAAFYGCRILSYQDTLLDDTGSHYYSNCYIEGATDFICGNAASIFEVSTTSFLLKLMSLASENTGFVF
;
A
#
# COMPACT_ATOMS: atom_id res chain seq x y z
N LYS A 1 -18.01 -0.47 7.50
CA LYS A 1 -17.95 0.03 8.90
C LYS A 1 -16.90 1.12 8.95
N PRO A 2 -17.22 2.37 9.30
CA PRO A 2 -16.24 3.47 9.38
C PRO A 2 -15.51 3.52 10.74
N PHE A 3 -14.51 4.40 10.86
CA PHE A 3 -13.79 4.73 12.11
C PHE A 3 -13.06 3.54 12.77
N ILE A 4 -12.36 2.76 11.95
CA ILE A 4 -11.57 1.61 12.43
C ILE A 4 -10.11 2.04 12.54
N THR A 5 -9.47 1.76 13.68
CA THR A 5 -8.02 1.92 13.84
C THR A 5 -7.35 0.56 14.05
N LEU A 6 -6.36 0.24 13.22
CA LEU A 6 -5.41 -0.84 13.44
C LEU A 6 -4.07 -0.25 13.92
N SER A 7 -3.64 -0.62 15.11
CA SER A 7 -2.42 -0.09 15.71
C SER A 7 -1.49 -1.23 16.10
N GLY A 8 -0.34 -1.29 15.46
CA GLY A 8 0.77 -2.12 15.91
C GLY A 8 1.57 -1.46 17.03
N THR A 9 2.60 -2.16 17.48
CA THR A 9 3.57 -1.64 18.46
C THR A 9 4.79 -1.04 17.76
N GLN A 10 5.30 -1.72 16.73
CA GLN A 10 6.33 -1.23 15.82
C GLN A 10 6.27 -2.01 14.49
N PRO A 11 6.66 -1.39 13.36
CA PRO A 11 6.57 -2.06 12.06
C PRO A 11 7.42 -3.33 11.96
N SER A 12 8.55 -3.41 12.69
CA SER A 12 9.46 -4.56 12.61
C SER A 12 8.95 -5.83 13.29
N ASN A 13 7.93 -5.76 14.15
CA ASN A 13 7.41 -6.92 14.87
C ASN A 13 5.92 -7.19 14.66
N THR A 14 5.14 -6.18 14.22
CA THR A 14 3.71 -6.32 14.00
C THR A 14 3.49 -6.47 12.50
N ILE A 15 3.35 -7.72 12.05
CA ILE A 15 3.33 -8.06 10.62
C ILE A 15 2.03 -8.79 10.27
N ILE A 16 1.30 -8.25 9.31
CA ILE A 16 0.21 -8.92 8.61
C ILE A 16 0.78 -9.45 7.30
N THR A 17 0.83 -10.77 7.13
CA THR A 17 1.49 -11.42 5.99
C THR A 17 0.59 -12.44 5.32
N TRP A 18 0.65 -12.46 3.99
CA TRP A 18 0.11 -13.53 3.15
C TRP A 18 1.00 -13.74 1.92
N ASN A 19 0.61 -14.61 1.00
CA ASN A 19 1.43 -15.00 -0.17
C ASN A 19 0.60 -15.38 -1.41
N ASP A 20 -0.58 -14.79 -1.59
CA ASP A 20 -1.40 -15.06 -2.78
C ASP A 20 -1.09 -14.08 -3.92
N GLY A 21 -1.31 -14.52 -5.15
CA GLY A 21 -1.01 -13.77 -6.36
C GLY A 21 -2.07 -13.94 -7.44
N GLY A 22 -1.97 -13.13 -8.50
CA GLY A 22 -2.87 -13.23 -9.66
C GLY A 22 -3.91 -12.12 -9.70
N ASN A 23 -5.17 -12.41 -9.40
CA ASN A 23 -6.23 -11.40 -9.51
C ASN A 23 -6.00 -10.27 -8.50
N ILE A 24 -5.92 -9.04 -8.99
CA ILE A 24 -5.58 -7.86 -8.19
C ILE A 24 -6.63 -7.55 -7.09
N MET A 25 -7.87 -8.02 -7.26
CA MET A 25 -8.95 -7.81 -6.29
C MET A 25 -9.02 -8.91 -5.23
N GLU A 26 -8.35 -10.05 -5.44
CA GLU A 26 -8.40 -11.25 -4.59
C GLU A 26 -7.06 -11.53 -3.88
N SER A 27 -5.94 -11.17 -4.51
CA SER A 27 -4.59 -11.25 -3.94
C SER A 27 -4.23 -10.30 -2.77
N PRO A 28 -4.98 -9.22 -2.44
CA PRO A 28 -4.61 -8.34 -1.33
C PRO A 28 -4.47 -9.06 0.02
N THR A 29 -3.32 -8.89 0.69
CA THR A 29 -3.14 -9.36 2.08
C THR A 29 -4.09 -8.64 3.05
N LEU A 30 -4.33 -7.33 2.83
CA LEU A 30 -5.31 -6.54 3.55
C LEU A 30 -6.12 -5.68 2.57
N THR A 31 -7.44 -5.73 2.69
CA THR A 31 -8.35 -4.83 1.98
C THR A 31 -9.05 -3.89 2.97
N VAL A 32 -8.91 -2.58 2.74
CA VAL A 32 -9.55 -1.51 3.52
C VAL A 32 -10.69 -0.90 2.70
N LEU A 33 -11.92 -1.28 3.05
CA LEU A 33 -13.16 -0.71 2.48
C LEU A 33 -13.82 0.30 3.42
N ALA A 34 -13.23 0.55 4.58
CA ALA A 34 -13.77 1.41 5.61
C ALA A 34 -13.35 2.87 5.38
N SER A 35 -14.31 3.78 5.35
CA SER A 35 -14.00 5.21 5.46
C SER A 35 -13.49 5.56 6.85
N ASP A 36 -12.67 6.61 6.94
CA ASP A 36 -12.07 7.08 8.20
C ASP A 36 -11.24 5.99 8.89
N PHE A 37 -10.60 5.13 8.09
CA PHE A 37 -9.71 4.07 8.57
C PHE A 37 -8.34 4.64 8.92
N VAL A 38 -7.73 4.12 10.00
CA VAL A 38 -6.34 4.44 10.36
C VAL A 38 -5.56 3.16 10.56
N ALA A 39 -4.38 3.05 9.95
CA ALA A 39 -3.36 2.08 10.33
C ALA A 39 -2.09 2.77 10.81
N ARG A 40 -1.45 2.23 11.85
CA ARG A 40 -0.17 2.76 12.33
C ARG A 40 0.76 1.70 12.90
N TYR A 41 2.05 1.94 12.73
CA TYR A 41 3.14 1.19 13.38
C TYR A 41 3.10 -0.32 13.14
N LEU A 42 2.77 -0.74 11.92
CA LEU A 42 2.69 -2.14 11.51
C LEU A 42 3.19 -2.33 10.08
N THR A 43 3.48 -3.58 9.72
CA THR A 43 3.83 -4.01 8.36
C THR A 43 2.68 -4.80 7.75
N ILE A 44 2.36 -4.51 6.50
CA ILE A 44 1.49 -5.32 5.64
C ILE A 44 2.36 -5.81 4.49
N GLN A 45 2.45 -7.11 4.28
CA GLN A 45 3.31 -7.68 3.25
C GLN A 45 2.66 -8.83 2.49
N ASN A 46 2.88 -8.87 1.19
CA ASN A 46 2.58 -10.01 0.35
C ASN A 46 3.88 -10.63 -0.15
N THR A 47 4.09 -11.90 0.21
CA THR A 47 5.34 -12.66 -0.01
C THR A 47 5.28 -13.61 -1.21
N PHE A 48 4.28 -13.47 -2.10
CA PHE A 48 4.16 -14.28 -3.32
C PHE A 48 5.42 -14.26 -4.19
N GLY A 49 6.09 -13.11 -4.28
CA GLY A 49 7.34 -12.95 -5.03
C GLY A 49 7.13 -12.30 -6.40
N SER A 50 8.09 -12.51 -7.31
CA SER A 50 8.16 -11.79 -8.59
C SER A 50 7.43 -12.47 -9.76
N GLU A 51 6.66 -13.52 -9.51
CA GLU A 51 6.02 -14.33 -10.56
C GLU A 51 4.74 -13.69 -11.12
N GLY A 52 4.25 -12.62 -10.49
CA GLY A 52 3.07 -11.89 -10.93
C GLY A 52 2.58 -10.88 -9.90
N ARG A 53 1.36 -10.39 -10.12
CA ARG A 53 0.69 -9.41 -9.25
C ARG A 53 0.47 -9.99 -7.85
N ALA A 54 0.82 -9.22 -6.84
CA ALA A 54 0.74 -9.62 -5.45
C ALA A 54 0.48 -8.40 -4.56
N VAL A 55 -0.80 -8.08 -4.35
CA VAL A 55 -1.15 -6.88 -3.59
C VAL A 55 -0.88 -7.09 -2.10
N ALA A 56 -0.13 -6.20 -1.47
CA ALA A 56 0.01 -6.18 -0.02
C ALA A 56 -1.19 -5.46 0.60
N LEU A 57 -1.49 -4.26 0.13
CA LEU A 57 -2.56 -3.43 0.65
C LEU A 57 -3.45 -2.92 -0.49
N ARG A 58 -4.76 -3.13 -0.35
CA ARG A 58 -5.79 -2.45 -1.14
C ARG A 58 -6.56 -1.47 -0.28
N VAL A 59 -6.76 -0.24 -0.77
CA VAL A 59 -7.52 0.81 -0.09
C VAL A 59 -8.56 1.40 -1.02
N SER A 60 -9.84 1.32 -0.63
CA SER A 60 -10.98 1.87 -1.39
C SER A 60 -11.91 2.74 -0.52
N GLY A 61 -11.55 2.95 0.76
CA GLY A 61 -12.36 3.68 1.73
C GLY A 61 -11.91 5.14 1.85
N ASP A 62 -12.85 6.08 1.71
CA ASP A 62 -12.51 7.51 1.75
C ASP A 62 -11.95 7.98 3.11
N ARG A 63 -10.99 8.91 3.08
CA ARG A 63 -10.28 9.47 4.26
C ARG A 63 -9.54 8.40 5.08
N ALA A 64 -8.89 7.46 4.40
CA ALA A 64 -8.00 6.51 5.07
C ALA A 64 -6.60 7.10 5.30
N ALA A 65 -5.99 6.81 6.44
CA ALA A 65 -4.67 7.32 6.80
C ALA A 65 -3.74 6.22 7.34
N PHE A 66 -2.47 6.30 6.96
CA PHE A 66 -1.43 5.34 7.31
C PHE A 66 -0.22 6.09 7.91
N TYR A 67 0.22 5.69 9.11
CA TYR A 67 1.29 6.37 9.84
C TYR A 67 2.40 5.41 10.26
N GLY A 68 3.62 5.64 9.77
CA GLY A 68 4.76 4.80 10.15
C GLY A 68 4.57 3.34 9.75
N CYS A 69 3.83 3.06 8.67
CA CYS A 69 3.55 1.71 8.20
C CYS A 69 4.61 1.25 7.19
N ARG A 70 4.79 -0.07 7.07
CA ARG A 70 5.53 -0.67 5.96
C ARG A 70 4.57 -1.44 5.06
N ILE A 71 4.67 -1.25 3.74
CA ILE A 71 3.84 -1.92 2.74
C ILE A 71 4.78 -2.57 1.73
N LEU A 72 4.85 -3.90 1.70
CA LEU A 72 5.92 -4.64 1.03
C LEU A 72 5.35 -5.69 0.06
N SER A 73 5.74 -5.62 -1.21
CA SER A 73 5.60 -6.74 -2.15
C SER A 73 6.52 -6.55 -3.37
N TYR A 74 6.16 -7.15 -4.52
CA TYR A 74 6.85 -7.01 -5.79
C TYR A 74 6.01 -6.23 -6.80
N GLN A 75 5.04 -6.86 -7.45
CA GLN A 75 4.16 -6.21 -8.42
C GLN A 75 2.83 -5.81 -7.77
N ASP A 76 2.33 -4.60 -8.05
CA ASP A 76 1.07 -4.06 -7.52
C ASP A 76 1.01 -4.00 -5.98
N THR A 77 2.13 -3.63 -5.34
CA THR A 77 2.28 -3.67 -3.87
C THR A 77 1.16 -2.92 -3.12
N LEU A 78 0.87 -1.70 -3.52
CA LEU A 78 -0.21 -0.87 -3.00
C LEU A 78 -1.23 -0.60 -4.11
N LEU A 79 -2.41 -1.21 -4.01
CA LEU A 79 -3.58 -0.85 -4.80
C LEU A 79 -4.35 0.25 -4.08
N ASP A 80 -4.01 1.49 -4.40
CA ASP A 80 -4.66 2.72 -3.95
C ASP A 80 -5.89 3.02 -4.82
N ASP A 81 -6.89 2.14 -4.70
CA ASP A 81 -8.00 1.94 -5.64
C ASP A 81 -8.83 3.21 -5.89
N THR A 82 -9.44 3.77 -4.83
CA THR A 82 -10.32 4.96 -4.91
C THR A 82 -10.49 5.62 -3.55
N GLY A 83 -10.86 6.90 -3.54
CA GLY A 83 -11.03 7.71 -2.32
C GLY A 83 -9.89 8.71 -2.11
N SER A 84 -9.84 9.31 -0.93
CA SER A 84 -8.78 10.23 -0.53
C SER A 84 -7.93 9.62 0.57
N HIS A 85 -6.63 9.39 0.33
CA HIS A 85 -5.76 8.70 1.30
C HIS A 85 -4.51 9.50 1.66
N TYR A 86 -3.99 9.25 2.86
CA TYR A 86 -2.83 9.94 3.39
C TYR A 86 -1.83 8.94 3.99
N TYR A 87 -0.59 8.96 3.49
CA TYR A 87 0.49 8.09 3.91
C TYR A 87 1.61 8.94 4.50
N SER A 88 1.82 8.86 5.81
CA SER A 88 2.81 9.66 6.54
C SER A 88 3.90 8.79 7.13
N ASN A 89 5.17 9.14 6.86
CA ASN A 89 6.34 8.40 7.34
C ASN A 89 6.27 6.89 7.03
N CYS A 90 5.67 6.53 5.90
CA CYS A 90 5.50 5.13 5.50
C CYS A 90 6.69 4.68 4.63
N TYR A 91 6.96 3.38 4.65
CA TYR A 91 7.92 2.74 3.76
C TYR A 91 7.17 1.80 2.82
N ILE A 92 7.23 2.08 1.52
CA ILE A 92 6.56 1.29 0.49
C ILE A 92 7.62 0.71 -0.44
N GLU A 93 7.64 -0.60 -0.58
CA GLU A 93 8.65 -1.32 -1.36
C GLU A 93 8.00 -2.21 -2.42
N GLY A 94 8.47 -2.07 -3.66
CA GLY A 94 8.11 -2.97 -4.74
C GLY A 94 9.00 -2.84 -5.96
N ALA A 95 8.58 -3.48 -7.06
CA ALA A 95 9.34 -3.61 -8.29
C ALA A 95 8.57 -3.16 -9.55
N THR A 96 7.30 -3.54 -9.72
CA THR A 96 6.52 -3.20 -10.92
C THR A 96 5.18 -2.63 -10.49
N ASP A 97 4.80 -1.46 -11.02
CA ASP A 97 3.50 -0.81 -10.73
C ASP A 97 3.16 -0.79 -9.22
N PHE A 98 4.19 -0.61 -8.38
CA PHE A 98 4.08 -0.94 -6.95
C PHE A 98 3.16 0.01 -6.17
N ILE A 99 2.78 1.15 -6.75
CA ILE A 99 1.64 1.96 -6.32
C ILE A 99 0.77 2.16 -7.57
N CYS A 100 -0.48 1.71 -7.51
CA CYS A 100 -1.42 1.78 -8.62
C CYS A 100 -2.85 2.07 -8.13
N GLY A 101 -3.76 2.46 -9.03
CA GLY A 101 -5.14 2.83 -8.70
C GLY A 101 -5.46 4.29 -9.06
N ASN A 102 -6.60 4.80 -8.59
CA ASN A 102 -7.13 6.12 -8.95
C ASN A 102 -7.49 6.99 -7.72
N ALA A 103 -7.00 6.64 -6.53
CA ALA A 103 -7.20 7.45 -5.34
C ALA A 103 -6.46 8.80 -5.43
N ALA A 104 -7.03 9.82 -4.79
CA ALA A 104 -6.36 11.10 -4.58
C ALA A 104 -5.54 11.03 -3.29
N SER A 105 -4.23 10.84 -3.42
CA SER A 105 -3.39 10.49 -2.27
C SER A 105 -2.15 11.33 -2.10
N ILE A 106 -1.81 11.57 -0.84
CA ILE A 106 -0.62 12.31 -0.42
C ILE A 106 0.33 11.35 0.32
N PHE A 107 1.60 11.36 -0.07
CA PHE A 107 2.68 10.59 0.55
C PHE A 107 3.67 11.53 1.24
N GLU A 108 3.41 11.89 2.50
CA GLU A 108 4.24 12.85 3.24
C GLU A 108 5.40 12.14 3.97
N VAL A 109 6.64 12.61 3.78
CA VAL A 109 7.86 12.07 4.41
C VAL A 109 7.98 10.54 4.26
N SER A 110 7.39 9.98 3.19
CA SER A 110 7.36 8.54 2.96
C SER A 110 8.51 8.12 2.05
N THR A 111 9.14 6.99 2.35
CA THR A 111 10.22 6.43 1.51
C THR A 111 9.64 5.37 0.58
N THR A 112 9.73 5.61 -0.72
CA THR A 112 9.41 4.61 -1.76
C THR A 112 10.70 3.97 -2.25
N SER A 113 10.84 2.65 -2.03
CA SER A 113 12.03 1.89 -2.41
C SER A 113 11.72 1.00 -3.61
N PHE A 114 12.52 1.13 -4.67
CA PHE A 114 12.39 0.37 -5.91
C PHE A 114 13.43 -0.75 -5.95
N LEU A 115 13.00 -2.00 -6.05
CA LEU A 115 13.89 -3.17 -5.97
C LEU A 115 14.74 -3.43 -7.24
N LEU A 116 14.43 -2.79 -8.38
CA LEU A 116 15.17 -2.94 -9.64
C LEU A 116 15.50 -1.59 -10.27
N LYS A 117 16.72 -1.07 -10.11
CA LYS A 117 17.13 0.20 -10.74
C LYS A 117 17.17 0.11 -12.28
N LEU A 118 16.04 0.30 -12.98
CA LEU A 118 15.94 0.59 -14.43
C LEU A 118 14.51 1.03 -14.85
N MET A 119 14.39 2.34 -15.19
CA MET A 119 13.39 3.04 -16.05
C MET A 119 11.87 2.85 -15.79
N SER A 120 10.99 3.86 -15.83
CA SER A 120 11.08 5.32 -15.96
C SER A 120 9.73 5.95 -15.60
N LEU A 121 9.76 7.16 -15.03
CA LEU A 121 8.78 8.25 -15.14
C LEU A 121 7.31 7.96 -14.80
N ALA A 122 6.91 8.41 -13.61
CA ALA A 122 5.53 8.84 -13.37
C ALA A 122 5.18 9.94 -14.39
N SER A 123 4.40 9.58 -15.41
CA SER A 123 3.78 10.51 -16.35
C SER A 123 2.42 9.97 -16.76
N GLU A 124 1.59 9.68 -15.76
CA GLU A 124 0.15 9.75 -15.91
C GLU A 124 -0.34 10.64 -14.78
N ASN A 125 -1.36 11.47 -15.05
CA ASN A 125 -1.97 12.36 -14.07
C ASN A 125 -2.78 11.52 -13.06
N THR A 126 -2.08 10.76 -12.22
CA THR A 126 -2.60 9.66 -11.38
C THR A 126 -3.13 10.12 -10.02
N GLY A 127 -3.19 11.43 -9.75
CA GLY A 127 -3.72 11.95 -8.49
C GLY A 127 -2.80 11.77 -7.27
N PHE A 128 -1.58 11.26 -7.47
CA PHE A 128 -0.59 11.10 -6.40
C PHE A 128 0.26 12.37 -6.23
N VAL A 129 0.44 12.79 -4.98
CA VAL A 129 1.40 13.82 -4.56
C VAL A 129 2.44 13.15 -3.68
N PHE A 130 3.68 13.07 -4.17
CA PHE A 130 4.86 12.56 -3.45
C PHE A 130 5.62 13.67 -2.74
#